data_AF-A0A2D6CVF2-F1
#
_entry.id   AF-A0A2D6CVF2-F1
#
_cell.length_a   1.000
_cell.length_b   1.000
_cell.length_c   1.000
_cell.angle_alpha   90.00
_cell.angle_beta   90.00
_cell.angle_gamma   90.00
#
_symmetry.space_group_name_H-M   'P 1'
#
loop_
_entity.id
_entity.type
_entity.pdbx_description
1 polymer ?
#
loop_
_entity_poly.entity_id
_entity_poly.type
_entity_poly.pdbx_seq_one_letter_code
_entity_poly.pdbx_strand_id
1 'polypeptide(L)'
;MAKFGINAVRFHHMDMRTFPNGIRSDKSGDTRALSPEALDRLDYLIAQLKSHGIYTNLNLLVSRPFNSVDGLPEAIDELAWKDTHIVGFFNDRSQELQEEYARKLLTHWNPYTESTYVDDPSVAIVEINNENGLIHSWLGGKVDVLPEAFRKELRAQWNTWLRRRYDGDDALHAAWGVEAEPVGDELVANSDFSHGALGWNVERHGTAEANVDVDAGALRVTVTQTSSQGWHAQVNQGGISLDADRPYTLTVRARSDVETAASVAIGQAHDPWQSLGFTGALALAPEWKTFQFVVSLTGADENARVNISNLGEQTATVWIDQVSLRPGGVVGIREGESVEESNVPLFTRGNVGERTAEAADDWMRFLWETERAYWQRMYRYIKDDLGVRAPVVGTIVGNAPANLMAELDAVDTHAYWRHPSFPGRPWDSDDWTVDNVSMVTEPGGALAGLAKRRVEGKPHLCTEYNHAAPNTYSAEAPLLLAAMAA
;
A
#
# COMPACT_ATOMS: atom_id res chain seq x y z
N MET A 1 -22.67 28.08 10.20
CA MET A 1 -22.76 26.71 9.62
C MET A 1 -24.20 26.37 9.23
N ALA A 2 -25.16 26.27 10.17
CA ALA A 2 -26.54 25.89 9.86
C ALA A 2 -27.21 26.73 8.75
N LYS A 3 -27.03 28.06 8.77
CA LYS A 3 -27.56 28.96 7.71
C LYS A 3 -26.99 28.68 6.30
N PHE A 4 -25.85 27.99 6.21
CA PHE A 4 -25.24 27.57 4.94
C PHE A 4 -25.67 26.16 4.51
N GLY A 5 -26.62 25.52 5.22
CA GLY A 5 -27.09 24.16 4.93
C GLY A 5 -26.18 23.05 5.48
N ILE A 6 -25.10 23.39 6.20
CA ILE A 6 -24.24 22.41 6.86
C ILE A 6 -25.02 21.80 8.03
N ASN A 7 -25.18 20.48 8.01
CA ASN A 7 -25.88 19.69 9.01
C ASN A 7 -24.98 18.66 9.71
N ALA A 8 -23.70 18.54 9.35
CA ALA A 8 -22.72 17.72 10.05
C ALA A 8 -21.32 18.36 10.04
N VAL A 9 -20.52 18.08 11.06
CA VAL A 9 -19.09 18.46 11.15
C VAL A 9 -18.25 17.22 11.51
N ARG A 10 -17.23 16.93 10.70
CA ARG A 10 -16.25 15.86 10.97
C ARG A 10 -15.04 16.43 11.71
N PHE A 11 -14.74 15.86 12.87
CA PHE A 11 -13.59 16.24 13.70
C PHE A 11 -12.36 15.44 13.27
N HIS A 12 -11.65 15.98 12.29
CA HIS A 12 -10.50 15.36 11.64
C HIS A 12 -9.16 15.90 12.17
N HIS A 13 -8.10 15.08 12.17
CA HIS A 13 -6.73 15.40 12.63
C HIS A 13 -6.57 15.93 14.07
N MET A 14 -7.62 15.95 14.88
CA MET A 14 -7.56 16.52 16.24
C MET A 14 -6.56 15.78 17.15
N ASP A 15 -6.28 14.51 16.84
CA ASP A 15 -5.32 13.62 17.51
C ASP A 15 -3.85 13.89 17.14
N MET A 16 -3.56 14.72 16.13
CA MET A 16 -2.20 14.95 15.64
C MET A 16 -1.35 15.80 16.60
N ARG A 17 -1.86 16.97 16.99
CA ARG A 17 -1.08 18.00 17.69
C ARG A 17 -1.45 18.05 19.17
N THR A 18 -0.54 18.61 19.97
CA THR A 18 -0.86 19.01 21.34
C THR A 18 -1.67 20.30 21.34
N PHE A 19 -2.38 20.56 22.43
CA PHE A 19 -3.03 21.85 22.68
C PHE A 19 -2.01 23.00 22.52
N PRO A 20 -2.38 24.14 21.89
CA PRO A 20 -3.73 24.53 21.45
C PRO A 20 -4.16 24.08 20.05
N ASN A 21 -3.30 23.36 19.30
CA ASN A 21 -3.56 23.00 17.90
C ASN A 21 -4.17 21.60 17.71
N GLY A 22 -4.42 20.88 18.80
CA GLY A 22 -5.06 19.58 18.83
C GLY A 22 -5.47 19.22 20.25
N ILE A 23 -5.99 18.00 20.46
CA ILE A 23 -6.57 17.60 21.74
C ILE A 23 -5.58 16.90 22.68
N ARG A 24 -4.37 16.58 22.21
CA ARG A 24 -3.35 15.93 23.05
C ARG A 24 -2.79 16.89 24.11
N SER A 25 -2.43 16.35 25.25
CA SER A 25 -1.71 17.07 26.31
C SER A 25 -0.26 17.31 25.90
N ASP A 26 0.28 18.47 26.25
CA ASP A 26 1.70 18.82 26.08
C ASP A 26 2.57 18.40 27.29
N LYS A 27 1.97 17.76 28.31
CA LYS A 27 2.61 17.53 29.62
C LYS A 27 3.28 16.16 29.80
N SER A 28 3.02 15.18 28.94
CA SER A 28 3.42 13.77 29.18
C SER A 28 4.54 13.26 28.26
N GLY A 29 4.83 13.93 27.14
CA GLY A 29 5.76 13.44 26.12
C GLY A 29 5.23 12.25 25.29
N ASP A 30 4.35 11.45 25.88
CA ASP A 30 3.51 10.45 25.20
C ASP A 30 2.41 11.10 24.35
N THR A 31 1.65 10.27 23.64
CA THR A 31 0.47 10.68 22.87
C THR A 31 -0.85 10.26 23.51
N ARG A 32 -0.82 9.78 24.76
CA ARG A 32 -1.96 9.13 25.44
C ARG A 32 -2.82 10.11 26.22
N ALA A 33 -2.22 11.15 26.77
CA ALA A 33 -2.94 12.13 27.59
C ALA A 33 -3.70 13.13 26.72
N LEU A 34 -4.94 13.43 27.09
CA LEU A 34 -5.77 14.47 26.47
C LEU A 34 -5.73 15.74 27.31
N SER A 35 -5.70 16.91 26.67
CA SER A 35 -5.72 18.20 27.36
C SER A 35 -7.13 18.49 27.88
N PRO A 36 -7.32 18.70 29.21
CA PRO A 36 -8.64 19.04 29.76
C PRO A 36 -9.23 20.31 29.15
N GLU A 37 -8.40 21.31 28.84
CA GLU A 37 -8.87 22.54 28.20
C GLU A 37 -9.29 22.30 26.74
N ALA A 38 -8.57 21.44 26.01
CA ALA A 38 -8.98 21.09 24.65
C ALA A 38 -10.32 20.34 24.64
N LEU A 39 -10.52 19.43 25.60
CA LEU A 39 -11.77 18.69 25.75
C LEU A 39 -12.95 19.61 26.12
N ASP A 40 -12.78 20.53 27.07
CA ASP A 40 -13.84 21.50 27.42
C ASP A 40 -14.25 22.38 26.21
N ARG A 41 -13.27 22.81 25.39
CA ARG A 41 -13.57 23.57 24.16
C ARG A 41 -14.27 22.72 23.10
N LEU A 42 -13.86 21.45 22.95
CA LEU A 42 -14.53 20.50 22.06
C LEU A 42 -15.97 20.25 22.52
N ASP A 43 -16.17 20.03 23.82
CA ASP A 43 -17.47 19.83 24.46
C ASP A 43 -18.41 21.01 24.18
N TYR A 44 -17.94 22.23 24.41
CA TYR A 44 -18.72 23.43 24.14
C TYR A 44 -19.07 23.55 22.66
N LEU A 45 -18.11 23.31 21.76
CA LEU A 45 -18.36 23.34 20.32
C LEU A 45 -19.41 22.30 19.91
N ILE A 46 -19.30 21.06 20.37
CA ILE A 46 -20.27 20.00 20.10
C ILE A 46 -21.66 20.38 20.63
N ALA A 47 -21.74 20.98 21.83
CA ALA A 47 -23.01 21.45 22.38
C ALA A 47 -23.64 22.56 21.54
N GLN A 48 -22.84 23.48 20.99
CA GLN A 48 -23.33 24.51 20.07
C GLN A 48 -23.76 23.92 18.71
N LEU A 49 -23.04 22.93 18.18
CA LEU A 49 -23.45 22.24 16.96
C LEU A 49 -24.80 21.55 17.17
N LYS A 50 -24.94 20.80 18.28
CA LYS A 50 -26.18 20.12 18.68
C LYS A 50 -27.36 21.09 18.85
N SER A 51 -27.17 22.22 19.54
CA SER A 51 -28.24 23.22 19.74
C SER A 51 -28.74 23.84 18.42
N HIS A 52 -27.92 23.78 17.37
CA HIS A 52 -28.24 24.24 16.02
C HIS A 52 -28.60 23.12 15.04
N GLY A 53 -28.84 21.89 15.53
CA GLY A 53 -29.24 20.75 14.69
C GLY A 53 -28.14 20.25 13.76
N ILE A 54 -26.87 20.47 14.12
CA ILE A 54 -25.70 20.00 13.38
C ILE A 54 -25.12 18.78 14.09
N TYR A 55 -25.01 17.67 13.37
CA TYR A 55 -24.44 16.42 13.85
C TYR A 55 -22.91 16.42 13.84
N THR A 56 -22.31 15.46 14.49
CA THR A 56 -20.85 15.31 14.59
C THR A 56 -20.39 13.94 14.08
N ASN A 57 -19.26 13.92 13.39
CA ASN A 57 -18.50 12.72 13.07
C ASN A 57 -17.19 12.76 13.87
N LEU A 58 -16.96 11.75 14.71
CA LEU A 58 -15.77 11.65 15.57
C LEU A 58 -14.81 10.60 15.02
N ASN A 59 -13.55 10.96 14.84
CA ASN A 59 -12.52 10.06 14.32
C ASN A 59 -11.61 9.56 15.44
N LEU A 60 -11.29 8.27 15.43
CA LEU A 60 -10.55 7.59 16.48
C LEU A 60 -9.06 7.39 16.16
N LEU A 61 -8.68 7.46 14.88
CA LEU A 61 -7.29 7.47 14.44
C LEU A 61 -7.19 8.17 13.09
N VAL A 62 -6.59 9.36 13.07
CA VAL A 62 -6.35 10.12 11.84
C VAL A 62 -4.88 10.37 11.64
N SER A 63 -4.25 11.07 12.59
CA SER A 63 -2.85 11.50 12.50
C SER A 63 -2.12 11.46 13.83
N ARG A 64 -2.62 10.69 14.80
CA ARG A 64 -1.90 10.44 16.06
C ARG A 64 -0.48 9.96 15.75
N PRO A 65 0.57 10.69 16.17
CA PRO A 65 1.95 10.32 15.90
C PRO A 65 2.46 9.39 17.00
N PHE A 66 2.04 8.12 16.96
CA PHE A 66 2.49 7.12 17.95
C PHE A 66 4.01 7.11 18.09
N ASN A 67 4.48 6.97 19.32
CA ASN A 67 5.91 6.98 19.62
C ASN A 67 6.28 5.94 20.68
N SER A 68 7.57 5.73 20.88
CA SER A 68 8.08 4.74 21.84
C SER A 68 7.67 5.02 23.30
N VAL A 69 7.45 6.29 23.65
CA VAL A 69 6.99 6.71 24.99
C VAL A 69 5.56 6.22 25.29
N ASP A 70 4.77 5.87 24.26
CA ASP A 70 3.46 5.22 24.40
C ASP A 70 3.56 3.76 24.89
N GLY A 71 4.78 3.21 25.00
CA GLY A 71 5.07 1.83 25.35
C GLY A 71 5.19 0.91 24.14
N LEU A 72 5.49 1.46 22.97
CA LEU A 72 5.78 0.73 21.73
C LEU A 72 7.30 0.50 21.59
N PRO A 73 7.75 -0.49 20.79
CA PRO A 73 9.17 -0.65 20.49
C PRO A 73 9.80 0.64 19.95
N GLU A 74 11.06 0.94 20.31
CA GLU A 74 11.79 2.15 19.86
C GLU A 74 11.78 2.33 18.33
N ALA A 75 11.77 1.21 17.60
CA ALA A 75 11.66 1.18 16.15
C ALA A 75 10.42 1.91 15.58
N ILE A 76 9.38 2.18 16.39
CA ILE A 76 8.22 2.98 15.94
C ILE A 76 8.63 4.41 15.58
N ASP A 77 9.66 4.96 16.24
CA ASP A 77 10.10 6.35 16.06
C ASP A 77 10.87 6.54 14.73
N GLU A 78 11.22 5.44 14.05
CA GLU A 78 11.81 5.44 12.70
C GLU A 78 10.75 5.67 11.61
N LEU A 79 9.47 5.45 11.93
CA LEU A 79 8.38 5.53 10.96
C LEU A 79 7.79 6.93 10.87
N ALA A 80 7.39 7.32 9.65
CA ALA A 80 6.53 8.48 9.49
C ALA A 80 5.19 8.26 10.21
N TRP A 81 4.57 9.35 10.68
CA TRP A 81 3.36 9.28 11.52
C TRP A 81 2.25 8.39 10.92
N LYS A 82 2.04 8.41 9.59
CA LYS A 82 1.02 7.60 8.92
C LYS A 82 1.41 6.11 8.85
N ASP A 83 2.71 5.84 8.69
CA ASP A 83 3.24 4.48 8.60
C ASP A 83 3.18 3.79 9.98
N THR A 84 3.19 4.54 11.09
CA THR A 84 2.95 3.98 12.44
C THR A 84 1.57 3.30 12.57
N HIS A 85 0.58 3.72 11.78
CA HIS A 85 -0.78 3.15 11.84
C HIS A 85 -0.86 1.77 11.19
N ILE A 86 0.10 1.42 10.32
CA ILE A 86 0.20 0.09 9.70
C ILE A 86 0.46 -0.97 10.79
N VAL A 87 1.29 -0.62 11.78
CA VAL A 87 1.61 -1.48 12.92
C VAL A 87 0.34 -1.79 13.74
N GLY A 88 -0.63 -0.89 13.75
CA GLY A 88 -1.92 -1.08 14.42
C GLY A 88 -2.73 -2.28 13.94
N PHE A 89 -2.51 -2.79 12.72
CA PHE A 89 -3.27 -3.93 12.22
C PHE A 89 -2.85 -5.27 12.84
N PHE A 90 -1.65 -5.38 13.40
CA PHE A 90 -1.13 -6.65 13.91
C PHE A 90 -0.45 -6.55 15.28
N ASN A 91 -0.12 -5.34 15.78
CA ASN A 91 0.49 -5.17 17.09
C ASN A 91 -0.55 -4.87 18.17
N ASP A 92 -0.63 -5.73 19.18
CA ASP A 92 -1.61 -5.63 20.26
C ASP A 92 -1.51 -4.32 21.04
N ARG A 93 -0.29 -3.84 21.31
CA ARG A 93 -0.08 -2.63 22.10
C ARG A 93 -0.59 -1.38 21.36
N SER A 94 -0.38 -1.31 20.04
CA SER A 94 -0.94 -0.25 19.20
C SER A 94 -2.47 -0.25 19.22
N GLN A 95 -3.09 -1.45 19.19
CA GLN A 95 -4.55 -1.59 19.27
C GLN A 95 -5.09 -1.17 20.63
N GLU A 96 -4.44 -1.57 21.73
CA GLU A 96 -4.77 -1.12 23.09
C GLU A 96 -4.69 0.40 23.24
N LEU A 97 -3.69 1.04 22.63
CA LEU A 97 -3.53 2.50 22.67
C LEU A 97 -4.66 3.22 21.93
N GLN A 98 -5.19 2.63 20.85
CA GLN A 98 -6.35 3.14 20.12
C GLN A 98 -7.64 2.93 20.94
N GLU A 99 -7.81 1.75 21.56
CA GLU A 99 -8.90 1.45 22.50
C GLU A 99 -8.90 2.40 23.72
N GLU A 100 -7.73 2.72 24.25
CA GLU A 100 -7.53 3.68 25.33
C GLU A 100 -8.01 5.08 24.91
N TYR A 101 -7.60 5.53 23.72
CA TYR A 101 -8.01 6.82 23.17
C TYR A 101 -9.53 6.88 22.92
N ALA A 102 -10.08 5.84 22.30
CA ALA A 102 -11.51 5.73 22.03
C ALA A 102 -12.34 5.79 23.32
N ARG A 103 -11.92 5.07 24.37
CA ARG A 103 -12.56 5.17 25.69
C ARG A 103 -12.50 6.58 26.26
N LYS A 104 -11.29 7.15 26.35
CA LYS A 104 -11.09 8.49 26.92
C LYS A 104 -11.92 9.56 26.22
N LEU A 105 -12.05 9.48 24.90
CA LEU A 105 -12.82 10.45 24.12
C LEU A 105 -14.33 10.17 24.20
N LEU A 106 -14.77 8.96 23.89
CA LEU A 106 -16.19 8.66 23.69
C LEU A 106 -16.97 8.59 25.02
N THR A 107 -16.34 8.13 26.10
CA THR A 107 -16.99 8.08 27.43
C THR A 107 -16.76 9.34 28.25
N HIS A 108 -16.14 10.38 27.67
CA HIS A 108 -15.97 11.67 28.32
C HIS A 108 -17.33 12.32 28.59
N TRP A 109 -17.51 12.88 29.79
CA TRP A 109 -18.73 13.59 30.16
C TRP A 109 -18.66 15.02 29.63
N ASN A 110 -19.56 15.37 28.71
CA ASN A 110 -19.72 16.73 28.22
C ASN A 110 -20.66 17.50 29.17
N PRO A 111 -20.16 18.49 29.93
CA PRO A 111 -20.99 19.24 30.88
C PRO A 111 -22.02 20.16 30.23
N TYR A 112 -21.88 20.48 28.94
CA TYR A 112 -22.78 21.36 28.19
C TYR A 112 -23.94 20.60 27.52
N THR A 113 -23.77 19.31 27.24
CA THR A 113 -24.86 18.44 26.73
C THR A 113 -25.44 17.51 27.79
N GLU A 114 -24.84 17.48 28.99
CA GLU A 114 -25.21 16.60 30.10
C GLU A 114 -25.27 15.12 29.69
N SER A 115 -24.30 14.70 28.87
CA SER A 115 -24.21 13.34 28.32
C SER A 115 -22.75 12.98 28.03
N THR A 116 -22.48 11.69 27.84
CA THR A 116 -21.26 11.24 27.16
C THR A 116 -21.48 11.25 25.64
N TYR A 117 -20.41 11.20 24.85
CA TYR A 117 -20.52 11.08 23.38
C TYR A 117 -21.09 9.73 22.94
N VAL A 118 -20.91 8.67 23.74
CA VAL A 118 -21.54 7.35 23.52
C VAL A 118 -23.07 7.47 23.45
N ASP A 119 -23.66 8.25 24.36
CA ASP A 119 -25.11 8.39 24.53
C ASP A 119 -25.69 9.61 23.78
N ASP A 120 -24.85 10.49 23.22
CA ASP A 120 -25.31 11.72 22.56
C ASP A 120 -25.81 11.44 21.13
N PRO A 121 -27.12 11.57 20.84
CA PRO A 121 -27.66 11.34 19.50
C PRO A 121 -27.17 12.36 18.46
N SER A 122 -26.50 13.46 18.85
CA SER A 122 -25.87 14.34 17.87
C SER A 122 -24.59 13.76 17.29
N VAL A 123 -23.99 12.74 17.90
CA VAL A 123 -22.89 11.98 17.29
C VAL A 123 -23.48 11.04 16.25
N ALA A 124 -23.31 11.38 14.98
CA ALA A 124 -23.91 10.65 13.86
C ALA A 124 -23.00 9.57 13.30
N ILE A 125 -21.67 9.71 13.44
CA ILE A 125 -20.69 8.76 12.90
C ILE A 125 -19.50 8.66 13.85
N VAL A 126 -19.01 7.45 14.06
CA VAL A 126 -17.68 7.21 14.65
C VAL A 126 -16.83 6.46 13.62
N GLU A 127 -15.66 6.99 13.31
CA GLU A 127 -14.73 6.43 12.35
C GLU A 127 -13.53 5.82 13.06
N ILE A 128 -13.22 4.55 12.75
CA ILE A 128 -12.15 3.80 13.41
C ILE A 128 -10.77 4.33 13.01
N ASN A 129 -10.49 4.39 11.71
CA ASN A 129 -9.15 4.70 11.20
C ASN A 129 -9.24 5.29 9.79
N ASN A 130 -8.72 6.50 9.62
CA ASN A 130 -8.78 7.23 8.37
C ASN A 130 -7.72 6.73 7.37
N GLU A 131 -8.15 6.36 6.17
CA GLU A 131 -7.31 6.11 4.98
C GLU A 131 -6.07 5.26 5.27
N ASN A 132 -6.25 4.15 5.98
CA ASN A 132 -5.21 3.16 6.19
C ASN A 132 -5.78 1.73 6.11
N GLY A 133 -4.93 0.78 5.75
CA GLY A 133 -5.25 -0.65 5.60
C GLY A 133 -3.98 -1.46 5.42
N LEU A 134 -3.94 -2.68 5.96
CA LEU A 134 -2.76 -3.53 5.89
C LEU A 134 -2.51 -4.02 4.45
N ILE A 135 -3.55 -4.46 3.76
CA ILE A 135 -3.46 -4.89 2.36
C ILE A 135 -3.07 -3.71 1.46
N HIS A 136 -3.68 -2.55 1.67
CA HIS A 136 -3.32 -1.32 0.94
C HIS A 136 -1.84 -0.95 1.15
N SER A 137 -1.36 -1.04 2.39
CA SER A 137 0.03 -0.75 2.74
C SER A 137 1.00 -1.76 2.14
N TRP A 138 0.63 -3.04 2.08
CA TRP A 138 1.41 -4.06 1.38
C TRP A 138 1.44 -3.80 -0.13
N LEU A 139 0.30 -3.50 -0.77
CA LEU A 139 0.24 -3.15 -2.19
C LEU A 139 1.12 -1.94 -2.53
N GLY A 140 1.21 -0.97 -1.62
CA GLY A 140 2.09 0.20 -1.71
C GLY A 140 3.55 -0.03 -1.27
N GLY A 141 3.95 -1.26 -0.94
CA GLY A 141 5.33 -1.61 -0.56
C GLY A 141 5.76 -1.13 0.83
N LYS A 142 4.85 -0.59 1.65
CA LYS A 142 5.16 -0.04 2.97
C LYS A 142 5.45 -1.12 4.02
N VAL A 143 4.88 -2.31 3.84
CA VAL A 143 5.15 -3.46 4.73
C VAL A 143 6.59 -3.95 4.58
N ASP A 144 7.15 -3.89 3.37
CA ASP A 144 8.51 -4.38 3.05
C ASP A 144 9.59 -3.62 3.81
N VAL A 145 9.37 -2.32 4.04
CA VAL A 145 10.31 -1.39 4.66
C VAL A 145 10.04 -1.15 6.15
N LEU A 146 9.13 -1.90 6.76
CA LEU A 146 8.93 -1.82 8.21
C LEU A 146 10.23 -2.19 8.96
N PRO A 147 10.52 -1.55 10.09
CA PRO A 147 11.62 -1.93 10.96
C PRO A 147 11.58 -3.42 11.32
N GLU A 148 12.76 -4.05 11.50
CA GLU A 148 12.88 -5.50 11.74
C GLU A 148 12.08 -5.97 12.96
N ALA A 149 11.95 -5.13 13.99
CA ALA A 149 11.13 -5.45 15.17
C ALA A 149 9.68 -5.80 14.80
N PHE A 150 9.06 -5.01 13.92
CA PHE A 150 7.68 -5.23 13.47
C PHE A 150 7.57 -6.30 12.39
N ARG A 151 8.54 -6.39 11.47
CA ARG A 151 8.58 -7.49 10.48
C ARG A 151 8.73 -8.86 11.15
N LYS A 152 9.52 -8.94 12.23
CA LYS A 152 9.66 -10.17 13.02
C LYS A 152 8.35 -10.57 13.71
N GLU A 153 7.62 -9.61 14.27
CA GLU A 153 6.31 -9.86 14.87
C GLU A 153 5.29 -10.35 13.83
N LEU A 154 5.16 -9.65 12.70
CA LEU A 154 4.27 -10.06 11.61
C LEU A 154 4.65 -11.44 11.05
N ARG A 155 5.95 -11.73 10.91
CA ARG A 155 6.46 -13.05 10.48
C ARG A 155 6.12 -14.16 11.46
N ALA A 156 6.17 -13.89 12.77
CA ALA A 156 5.75 -14.85 13.77
C ALA A 156 4.24 -15.16 13.69
N GLN A 157 3.42 -14.14 13.44
CA GLN A 157 1.98 -14.31 13.24
C GLN A 157 1.67 -15.08 11.95
N TRP A 158 2.37 -14.76 10.86
CA TRP A 158 2.27 -15.48 9.58
C TRP A 158 2.60 -16.97 9.73
N ASN A 159 3.71 -17.31 10.37
CA ASN A 159 4.08 -18.70 10.57
C ASN A 159 3.13 -19.43 11.54
N THR A 160 2.59 -18.72 12.54
CA THR A 160 1.53 -19.27 13.40
C THR A 160 0.26 -19.55 12.61
N TRP A 161 -0.08 -18.69 11.65
CA TRP A 161 -1.22 -18.89 10.76
C TRP A 161 -1.02 -20.11 9.85
N LEU A 162 0.17 -20.25 9.24
CA LEU A 162 0.51 -21.41 8.41
C LEU A 162 0.42 -22.72 9.20
N ARG A 163 0.98 -22.79 10.42
CA ARG A 163 0.88 -23.98 11.29
C ARG A 163 -0.55 -24.36 11.68
N ARG A 164 -1.48 -23.38 11.73
CA ARG A 164 -2.89 -23.67 12.00
C ARG A 164 -3.60 -24.24 10.76
N ARG A 165 -3.08 -23.93 9.57
CA ARG A 165 -3.67 -24.31 8.29
C ARG A 165 -3.11 -25.63 7.75
N TYR A 166 -1.84 -25.90 8.00
CA TYR A 166 -1.12 -27.05 7.46
C TYR A 166 -0.46 -27.87 8.57
N ASP A 167 -0.67 -29.18 8.50
CA ASP A 167 -0.11 -30.16 9.42
C ASP A 167 1.26 -30.64 8.90
N GLY A 168 2.28 -29.78 9.05
CA GLY A 168 3.66 -30.05 8.64
C GLY A 168 4.01 -29.63 7.22
N ASP A 169 5.29 -29.80 6.88
CA ASP A 169 5.88 -29.33 5.61
C ASP A 169 5.29 -30.05 4.39
N ASP A 170 5.00 -31.34 4.50
CA ASP A 170 4.41 -32.12 3.39
C ASP A 170 3.02 -31.61 2.99
N ALA A 171 2.19 -31.23 3.98
CA ALA A 171 0.86 -30.68 3.73
C ALA A 171 0.95 -29.31 3.06
N LEU A 172 1.90 -28.48 3.50
CA LEU A 172 2.16 -27.17 2.89
C LEU A 172 2.70 -27.32 1.46
N HIS A 173 3.67 -28.21 1.22
CA HIS A 173 4.21 -28.51 -0.10
C HIS A 173 3.11 -28.93 -1.09
N ALA A 174 2.24 -29.85 -0.68
CA ALA A 174 1.13 -30.30 -1.50
C ALA A 174 0.12 -29.19 -1.79
N ALA A 175 -0.20 -28.35 -0.80
CA ALA A 175 -1.17 -27.27 -0.96
C ALA A 175 -0.63 -26.10 -1.78
N TRP A 176 0.66 -25.79 -1.68
CA TRP A 176 1.30 -24.73 -2.44
C TRP A 176 1.74 -25.16 -3.84
N GLY A 177 1.41 -26.39 -4.26
CA GLY A 177 1.72 -26.87 -5.61
C GLY A 177 3.21 -26.80 -5.90
N VAL A 178 4.06 -27.20 -4.95
CA VAL A 178 5.51 -27.10 -5.11
C VAL A 178 5.94 -27.93 -6.32
N GLU A 179 6.42 -27.23 -7.34
CA GLU A 179 6.98 -27.83 -8.55
C GLU A 179 8.50 -27.80 -8.45
N ALA A 180 9.11 -28.96 -8.61
CA ALA A 180 10.56 -29.13 -8.63
C ALA A 180 10.95 -29.83 -9.93
N GLU A 181 11.46 -29.05 -10.88
CA GLU A 181 11.99 -29.56 -12.14
C GLU A 181 13.53 -29.41 -12.15
N PRO A 182 14.29 -30.42 -12.63
CA PRO A 182 15.71 -30.26 -12.86
C PRO A 182 16.00 -29.06 -13.77
N VAL A 183 16.98 -28.26 -13.41
CA VAL A 183 17.40 -27.12 -14.22
C VAL A 183 17.92 -27.63 -15.57
N GLY A 184 17.29 -27.18 -16.65
CA GLY A 184 17.63 -27.54 -18.02
C GLY A 184 18.72 -26.65 -18.63
N ASP A 185 18.78 -26.66 -19.96
CA ASP A 185 19.78 -25.93 -20.72
C ASP A 185 19.56 -24.41 -20.69
N GLU A 186 20.64 -23.67 -20.95
CA GLU A 186 20.62 -22.21 -21.04
C GLU A 186 19.80 -21.73 -22.25
N LEU A 187 18.85 -20.82 -22.00
CA LEU A 187 18.03 -20.20 -23.04
C LEU A 187 18.57 -18.82 -23.45
N VAL A 188 19.33 -18.14 -22.59
CA VAL A 188 19.96 -16.85 -22.92
C VAL A 188 21.29 -17.08 -23.62
N ALA A 189 21.41 -16.56 -24.84
CA ALA A 189 22.66 -16.55 -25.59
C ALA A 189 23.62 -15.48 -25.04
N ASN A 190 24.93 -15.75 -25.11
CA ASN A 190 25.98 -14.79 -24.73
C ASN A 190 25.73 -14.19 -23.32
N SER A 191 25.38 -15.06 -22.37
CA SER A 191 25.03 -14.73 -20.98
C SER A 191 26.16 -14.08 -20.19
N ASP A 192 27.40 -14.34 -20.60
CA ASP A 192 28.65 -13.85 -19.98
C ASP A 192 29.29 -12.69 -20.75
N PHE A 193 28.63 -12.19 -21.79
CA PHE A 193 29.12 -11.12 -22.66
C PHE A 193 30.52 -11.37 -23.27
N SER A 194 30.97 -12.62 -23.35
CA SER A 194 32.25 -13.02 -23.95
C SER A 194 32.35 -12.67 -25.44
N HIS A 195 31.21 -12.50 -26.11
CA HIS A 195 31.10 -12.10 -27.52
C HIS A 195 30.62 -10.65 -27.67
N GLY A 196 30.95 -9.78 -26.71
CA GLY A 196 30.47 -8.40 -26.67
C GLY A 196 28.96 -8.35 -26.40
N ALA A 197 28.27 -7.35 -26.94
CA ALA A 197 26.81 -7.21 -26.79
C ALA A 197 26.01 -7.99 -27.85
N LEU A 198 26.62 -8.98 -28.52
CA LEU A 198 25.95 -9.76 -29.57
C LEU A 198 24.68 -10.44 -29.03
N GLY A 199 23.57 -10.29 -29.75
CA GLY A 199 22.25 -10.84 -29.38
C GLY A 199 21.47 -9.99 -28.37
N TRP A 200 22.09 -8.96 -27.77
CA TRP A 200 21.44 -8.04 -26.86
C TRP A 200 21.01 -6.76 -27.59
N ASN A 201 19.74 -6.40 -27.43
CA ASN A 201 19.15 -5.20 -27.99
C ASN A 201 19.13 -4.10 -26.93
N VAL A 202 19.35 -2.86 -27.37
CA VAL A 202 19.23 -1.68 -26.53
C VAL A 202 18.11 -0.82 -27.09
N GLU A 203 17.13 -0.54 -26.25
CA GLU A 203 16.02 0.33 -26.61
C GLU A 203 16.12 1.66 -25.89
N ARG A 204 15.81 2.72 -26.63
CA ARG A 204 15.81 4.11 -26.19
C ARG A 204 14.53 4.74 -26.70
N HIS A 205 13.74 5.30 -25.79
CA HIS A 205 12.47 5.94 -26.09
C HIS A 205 12.40 7.32 -25.44
N GLY A 206 11.43 8.14 -25.87
CA GLY A 206 11.26 9.50 -25.35
C GLY A 206 12.55 10.32 -25.47
N THR A 207 13.05 10.79 -24.34
CA THR A 207 14.29 11.60 -24.24
C THR A 207 15.47 10.83 -23.65
N ALA A 208 15.31 9.53 -23.38
CA ALA A 208 16.35 8.75 -22.73
C ALA A 208 17.52 8.52 -23.69
N GLU A 209 18.73 8.84 -23.25
CA GLU A 209 19.97 8.51 -23.97
C GLU A 209 20.82 7.57 -23.12
N ALA A 210 21.23 6.45 -23.71
CA ALA A 210 22.05 5.46 -23.04
C ALA A 210 23.12 4.91 -23.99
N ASN A 211 24.38 4.94 -23.58
CA ASN A 211 25.47 4.28 -24.31
C ASN A 211 25.63 2.86 -23.80
N VAL A 212 25.89 1.92 -24.71
CA VAL A 212 26.07 0.51 -24.35
C VAL A 212 27.33 -0.02 -24.99
N ASP A 213 28.17 -0.62 -24.15
CA ASP A 213 29.39 -1.30 -24.54
C ASP A 213 29.64 -2.50 -23.62
N VAL A 214 30.71 -3.26 -23.88
CA VAL A 214 31.14 -4.33 -22.98
C VAL A 214 32.48 -3.96 -22.39
N ASP A 215 32.53 -3.90 -21.06
CA ASP A 215 33.68 -3.49 -20.27
C ASP A 215 33.99 -4.58 -19.24
N ALA A 216 35.22 -5.10 -19.29
CA ALA A 216 35.70 -6.17 -18.41
C ALA A 216 34.77 -7.41 -18.34
N GLY A 217 34.14 -7.79 -19.46
CA GLY A 217 33.25 -8.96 -19.54
C GLY A 217 31.83 -8.71 -19.01
N ALA A 218 31.44 -7.46 -18.78
CA ALA A 218 30.08 -7.09 -18.40
C ALA A 218 29.50 -6.10 -19.42
N LEU A 219 28.20 -6.22 -19.71
CA LEU A 219 27.47 -5.19 -20.44
C LEU A 219 27.40 -3.93 -19.58
N ARG A 220 27.97 -2.84 -20.07
CA ARG A 220 27.94 -1.54 -19.43
C ARG A 220 26.92 -0.66 -20.14
N VAL A 221 25.93 -0.19 -19.38
CA VAL A 221 24.89 0.73 -19.83
C VAL A 221 25.09 2.05 -19.11
N THR A 222 25.50 3.10 -19.82
CA THR A 222 25.68 4.44 -19.27
C THR A 222 24.52 5.33 -19.71
N VAL A 223 23.60 5.63 -18.79
CA VAL A 223 22.48 6.54 -19.03
C VAL A 223 22.97 7.98 -18.89
N THR A 224 23.02 8.69 -20.01
CA THR A 224 23.54 10.07 -20.09
C THR A 224 22.46 11.13 -20.06
N GLN A 225 21.22 10.75 -20.37
CA GLN A 225 20.06 11.65 -20.31
C GLN A 225 18.84 10.87 -19.84
N THR A 226 18.13 11.41 -18.87
CA THR A 226 16.92 10.78 -18.31
C THR A 226 15.68 11.03 -19.16
N SER A 227 14.63 10.29 -18.85
CA SER A 227 13.29 10.51 -19.39
C SER A 227 12.23 10.40 -18.31
N SER A 228 10.99 10.73 -18.65
CA SER A 228 9.86 10.75 -17.71
C SER A 228 9.36 9.36 -17.30
N GLN A 229 9.85 8.29 -17.93
CA GLN A 229 9.49 6.91 -17.63
C GLN A 229 10.74 6.03 -17.67
N GLY A 230 10.91 5.17 -16.67
CA GLY A 230 12.13 4.38 -16.52
C GLY A 230 12.33 3.36 -17.62
N TRP A 231 11.25 2.80 -18.19
CA TRP A 231 11.33 1.82 -19.27
C TRP A 231 11.89 2.40 -20.58
N HIS A 232 11.98 3.73 -20.71
CA HIS A 232 12.53 4.38 -21.88
C HIS A 232 14.01 4.06 -22.13
N ALA A 233 14.76 3.58 -21.13
CA ALA A 233 16.07 2.96 -21.35
C ALA A 233 16.02 1.52 -20.83
N GLN A 234 16.30 0.56 -21.73
CA GLN A 234 16.27 -0.86 -21.41
C GLN A 234 17.17 -1.68 -22.32
N VAL A 235 17.57 -2.86 -21.84
CA VAL A 235 18.33 -3.86 -22.61
C VAL A 235 17.61 -5.19 -22.54
N ASN A 236 17.50 -5.87 -23.68
CA ASN A 236 16.77 -7.13 -23.76
C ASN A 236 17.39 -8.13 -24.72
N GLN A 237 17.03 -9.39 -24.53
CA GLN A 237 17.28 -10.46 -25.48
C GLN A 237 15.98 -11.20 -25.77
N GLY A 238 15.53 -11.16 -27.02
CA GLY A 238 14.33 -11.83 -27.51
C GLY A 238 14.64 -13.12 -28.28
N GLY A 239 13.62 -13.72 -28.90
CA GLY A 239 13.75 -14.98 -29.64
C GLY A 239 13.78 -16.22 -28.73
N ILE A 240 13.24 -16.11 -27.52
CA ILE A 240 13.21 -17.19 -26.53
C ILE A 240 11.82 -17.82 -26.55
N SER A 241 11.72 -19.13 -26.78
CA SER A 241 10.45 -19.86 -26.65
C SER A 241 10.23 -20.26 -25.19
N LEU A 242 9.10 -19.90 -24.62
CA LEU A 242 8.73 -20.18 -23.23
C LEU A 242 7.33 -20.78 -23.16
N ASP A 243 7.16 -21.76 -22.27
CA ASP A 243 5.88 -22.40 -21.99
C ASP A 243 5.23 -21.76 -20.74
N ALA A 244 3.91 -21.80 -20.68
CA ALA A 244 3.17 -21.46 -19.46
C ALA A 244 3.25 -22.61 -18.45
N ASP A 245 2.93 -22.30 -17.18
CA ASP A 245 2.66 -23.29 -16.14
C ASP A 245 3.83 -24.27 -15.87
N ARG A 246 5.06 -23.78 -15.99
CA ARG A 246 6.27 -24.51 -15.58
C ARG A 246 7.30 -23.59 -14.94
N PRO A 247 8.18 -24.10 -14.05
CA PRO A 247 9.17 -23.28 -13.40
C PRO A 247 10.30 -22.86 -14.36
N TYR A 248 10.77 -21.63 -14.20
CA TYR A 248 11.98 -21.10 -14.82
C TYR A 248 12.86 -20.45 -13.75
N THR A 249 14.17 -20.70 -13.83
CA THR A 249 15.18 -20.04 -12.99
C THR A 249 15.85 -18.93 -13.80
N LEU A 250 15.64 -17.68 -13.39
CA LEU A 250 16.28 -16.49 -13.93
C LEU A 250 17.34 -15.98 -12.95
N THR A 251 18.56 -15.80 -13.43
CA THR A 251 19.65 -15.17 -12.67
C THR A 251 20.17 -13.95 -13.41
N VAL A 252 20.43 -12.87 -12.68
CA VAL A 252 21.07 -11.65 -13.19
C VAL A 252 22.12 -11.21 -12.18
N ARG A 253 23.37 -11.02 -12.62
CA ARG A 253 24.39 -10.36 -11.81
C ARG A 253 24.51 -8.91 -12.26
N ALA A 254 24.29 -7.97 -11.35
CA ALA A 254 24.29 -6.55 -11.69
C ALA A 254 24.85 -5.66 -10.57
N ARG A 255 25.33 -4.48 -10.96
CA ARG A 255 25.71 -3.38 -10.06
C ARG A 255 25.49 -2.04 -10.75
N SER A 256 25.54 -0.95 -9.99
CA SER A 256 25.52 0.41 -10.53
C SER A 256 26.50 1.31 -9.78
N ASP A 257 27.00 2.38 -10.40
CA ASP A 257 27.92 3.34 -9.78
C ASP A 257 27.27 4.15 -8.66
N VAL A 258 25.94 4.26 -8.70
CA VAL A 258 25.09 4.87 -7.69
C VAL A 258 23.92 3.94 -7.36
N GLU A 259 23.29 4.14 -6.20
CA GLU A 259 22.05 3.40 -5.90
C GLU A 259 21.02 3.65 -7.00
N THR A 260 20.56 2.58 -7.65
CA THR A 260 19.71 2.64 -8.83
C THR A 260 18.62 1.57 -8.74
N ALA A 261 17.36 1.97 -8.94
CA ALA A 261 16.23 1.05 -9.00
C ALA A 261 16.03 0.57 -10.45
N ALA A 262 16.42 -0.67 -10.74
CA ALA A 262 16.18 -1.32 -12.02
C ALA A 262 15.15 -2.46 -11.86
N SER A 263 14.74 -3.06 -12.98
CA SER A 263 13.86 -4.24 -12.97
C SER A 263 14.30 -5.26 -14.02
N VAL A 264 13.92 -6.52 -13.83
CA VAL A 264 14.00 -7.57 -14.85
C VAL A 264 12.63 -8.18 -15.06
N ALA A 265 12.23 -8.37 -16.31
CA ALA A 265 10.92 -8.91 -16.65
C ALA A 265 11.02 -9.97 -17.75
N ILE A 266 10.02 -10.86 -17.78
CA ILE A 266 9.80 -11.80 -18.87
C ILE A 266 8.49 -11.39 -19.57
N GLY A 267 8.57 -11.19 -20.87
CA GLY A 267 7.46 -10.68 -21.67
C GLY A 267 7.62 -10.99 -23.15
N GLN A 268 6.64 -10.62 -23.95
CA GLN A 268 6.69 -10.75 -25.41
C GLN A 268 7.79 -9.86 -26.00
N ALA A 269 8.49 -10.36 -27.01
CA ALA A 269 9.44 -9.59 -27.82
C ALA A 269 8.78 -8.98 -29.07
N HIS A 270 7.45 -8.86 -29.06
CA HIS A 270 6.64 -8.28 -30.13
C HIS A 270 5.40 -7.57 -29.54
N ASP A 271 4.74 -6.76 -30.37
CA ASP A 271 3.44 -6.16 -30.04
C ASP A 271 2.41 -7.25 -29.68
N PRO A 272 1.62 -7.12 -28.59
CA PRO A 272 1.42 -5.94 -27.74
C PRO A 272 2.33 -5.80 -26.50
N TRP A 273 3.48 -6.49 -26.46
CA TRP A 273 4.48 -6.39 -25.38
C TRP A 273 3.98 -6.82 -24.01
N GLN A 274 3.08 -7.82 -23.97
CA GLN A 274 2.52 -8.28 -22.71
C GLN A 274 3.57 -8.95 -21.82
N SER A 275 3.43 -8.78 -20.52
CA SER A 275 4.18 -9.57 -19.53
C SER A 275 3.69 -11.02 -19.58
N LEU A 276 4.62 -11.97 -19.42
CA LEU A 276 4.31 -13.39 -19.26
C LEU A 276 4.18 -13.79 -17.77
N GLY A 277 3.84 -12.82 -16.92
CA GLY A 277 3.54 -13.06 -15.51
C GLY A 277 4.68 -12.77 -14.53
N PHE A 278 5.81 -12.22 -14.99
CA PHE A 278 6.95 -11.93 -14.12
C PHE A 278 7.61 -10.56 -14.37
N THR A 279 7.81 -9.83 -13.27
CA THR A 279 8.71 -8.68 -13.15
C THR A 279 9.34 -8.70 -11.75
N GLY A 280 10.67 -8.78 -11.67
CA GLY A 280 11.45 -8.70 -10.43
C GLY A 280 12.18 -7.36 -10.28
N ALA A 281 12.27 -6.87 -9.05
CA ALA A 281 13.00 -5.65 -8.73
C ALA A 281 14.52 -5.92 -8.60
N LEU A 282 15.33 -5.01 -9.14
CA LEU A 282 16.78 -5.01 -9.03
C LEU A 282 17.23 -3.74 -8.30
N ALA A 283 17.38 -3.81 -6.97
CA ALA A 283 17.98 -2.74 -6.18
C ALA A 283 19.51 -2.80 -6.33
N LEU A 284 20.06 -1.96 -7.21
CA LEU A 284 21.49 -1.94 -7.55
C LEU A 284 22.26 -0.96 -6.67
N ALA A 285 23.50 -1.33 -6.36
CA ALA A 285 24.46 -0.55 -5.58
C ALA A 285 25.87 -0.72 -6.21
N PRO A 286 26.90 0.01 -5.73
CA PRO A 286 28.28 -0.13 -6.20
C PRO A 286 28.83 -1.56 -6.17
N GLU A 287 28.34 -2.38 -5.23
CA GLU A 287 28.71 -3.78 -5.11
C GLU A 287 27.97 -4.68 -6.11
N TRP A 288 28.68 -5.65 -6.68
CA TRP A 288 28.06 -6.71 -7.47
C TRP A 288 27.11 -7.55 -6.62
N LYS A 289 25.86 -7.66 -7.09
CA LYS A 289 24.85 -8.52 -6.50
C LYS A 289 24.31 -9.49 -7.55
N THR A 290 24.09 -10.73 -7.13
CA THR A 290 23.40 -11.74 -7.94
C THR A 290 21.96 -11.83 -7.46
N PHE A 291 21.03 -11.65 -8.39
CA PHE A 291 19.61 -11.79 -8.19
C PHE A 291 19.17 -13.09 -8.83
N GLN A 292 18.39 -13.89 -8.11
CA GLN A 292 17.87 -15.16 -8.60
C GLN A 292 16.38 -15.23 -8.33
N PHE A 293 15.62 -15.60 -9.35
CA PHE A 293 14.17 -15.72 -9.33
C PHE A 293 13.80 -17.10 -9.85
N VAL A 294 12.88 -17.78 -9.18
CA VAL A 294 12.24 -18.99 -9.71
C VAL A 294 10.77 -18.70 -9.85
N VAL A 295 10.26 -18.81 -11.09
CA VAL A 295 8.97 -18.25 -11.49
C VAL A 295 8.22 -19.24 -12.36
N SER A 296 6.90 -19.32 -12.19
CA SER A 296 6.02 -20.00 -13.14
C SER A 296 5.36 -18.94 -14.01
N LEU A 297 5.52 -19.06 -15.33
CA LEU A 297 4.98 -18.09 -16.28
C LEU A 297 3.48 -18.32 -16.47
N THR A 298 2.70 -17.23 -16.56
CA THR A 298 1.24 -17.29 -16.76
C THR A 298 0.83 -17.37 -18.23
N GLY A 299 1.79 -17.24 -19.15
CA GLY A 299 1.57 -17.29 -20.59
C GLY A 299 2.75 -17.91 -21.32
N ALA A 300 2.45 -18.60 -22.42
CA ALA A 300 3.43 -19.16 -23.33
C ALA A 300 3.64 -18.21 -24.52
N ASP A 301 4.85 -18.19 -25.08
CA ASP A 301 5.17 -17.40 -26.27
C ASP A 301 6.38 -18.01 -27.00
N GLU A 302 6.32 -18.09 -28.33
CA GLU A 302 7.44 -18.60 -29.15
C GLU A 302 8.55 -17.55 -29.37
N ASN A 303 8.26 -16.28 -29.06
CA ASN A 303 9.18 -15.15 -29.19
C ASN A 303 9.08 -14.22 -27.96
N ALA A 304 9.41 -14.76 -26.79
CA ALA A 304 9.57 -14.02 -25.56
C ALA A 304 10.95 -13.34 -25.47
N ARG A 305 11.09 -12.44 -24.49
CA ARG A 305 12.34 -11.78 -24.11
C ARG A 305 12.57 -11.74 -22.60
N VAL A 306 13.84 -11.79 -22.20
CA VAL A 306 14.31 -11.28 -20.91
C VAL A 306 14.63 -9.79 -21.11
N ASN A 307 14.01 -8.92 -20.30
CA ASN A 307 14.14 -7.48 -20.42
C ASN A 307 14.63 -6.88 -19.09
N ILE A 308 15.78 -6.21 -19.10
CA ILE A 308 16.27 -5.41 -17.98
C ILE A 308 15.92 -3.95 -18.28
N SER A 309 15.04 -3.39 -17.47
CA SER A 309 14.37 -2.13 -17.72
C SER A 309 14.43 -1.19 -16.50
N ASN A 310 13.67 -0.11 -16.55
CA ASN A 310 13.62 0.94 -15.54
C ASN A 310 14.95 1.70 -15.35
N LEU A 311 15.76 1.81 -16.39
CA LEU A 311 17.07 2.50 -16.32
C LEU A 311 16.96 4.00 -16.64
N GLY A 312 15.85 4.45 -17.24
CA GLY A 312 15.74 5.79 -17.86
C GLY A 312 15.47 6.95 -16.92
N GLU A 313 15.13 6.72 -15.65
CA GLU A 313 14.74 7.78 -14.71
C GLU A 313 15.93 8.43 -13.97
N GLN A 314 17.12 7.83 -14.06
CA GLN A 314 18.32 8.27 -13.34
C GLN A 314 19.55 8.18 -14.24
N THR A 315 20.40 9.21 -14.22
CA THR A 315 21.74 9.10 -14.82
C THR A 315 22.60 8.20 -13.95
N ALA A 316 22.95 7.04 -14.47
CA ALA A 316 23.78 6.05 -13.79
C ALA A 316 24.54 5.21 -14.83
N THR A 317 25.63 4.60 -14.39
CA THR A 317 26.28 3.51 -15.11
C THR A 317 25.88 2.20 -14.45
N VAL A 318 25.32 1.29 -15.24
CA VAL A 318 24.88 -0.03 -14.79
C VAL A 318 25.72 -1.07 -15.49
N TRP A 319 26.24 -2.04 -14.73
CA TRP A 319 26.94 -3.20 -15.26
C TRP A 319 26.11 -4.44 -15.04
N ILE A 320 25.96 -5.25 -16.09
CA ILE A 320 25.17 -6.47 -16.13
C ILE A 320 26.08 -7.60 -16.62
N ASP A 321 26.03 -8.73 -15.93
CA ASP A 321 26.83 -9.92 -16.21
C ASP A 321 26.00 -11.16 -15.83
N GLN A 322 26.39 -12.33 -16.34
CA GLN A 322 25.81 -13.64 -16.01
C GLN A 322 24.27 -13.66 -16.05
N VAL A 323 23.68 -13.13 -17.14
CA VAL A 323 22.22 -13.20 -17.31
C VAL A 323 21.87 -14.59 -17.83
N SER A 324 21.13 -15.36 -17.03
CA SER A 324 20.80 -16.75 -17.30
C SER A 324 19.31 -16.97 -17.15
N LEU A 325 18.69 -17.66 -18.10
CA LEU A 325 17.32 -18.15 -18.01
C LEU A 325 17.31 -19.63 -18.38
N ARG A 326 16.87 -20.47 -17.45
CA ARG A 326 16.79 -21.92 -17.66
C ARG A 326 15.42 -22.44 -17.26
N PRO A 327 14.84 -23.40 -18.00
CA PRO A 327 13.68 -24.12 -17.50
C PRO A 327 14.09 -24.92 -16.26
N GLY A 328 13.14 -25.12 -15.36
CA GLY A 328 13.36 -25.81 -14.09
C GLY A 328 13.67 -24.89 -12.91
N GLY A 329 13.70 -25.48 -11.72
CA GLY A 329 13.79 -24.81 -10.43
C GLY A 329 12.73 -25.33 -9.46
N VAL A 330 12.75 -24.80 -8.23
CA VAL A 330 11.75 -25.08 -7.19
C VAL A 330 10.90 -23.82 -6.96
N VAL A 331 9.60 -23.91 -7.24
CA VAL A 331 8.61 -22.85 -6.98
C VAL A 331 7.74 -23.24 -5.79
N GLY A 332 7.29 -22.27 -5.00
CA GLY A 332 6.45 -22.50 -3.82
C GLY A 332 7.25 -22.33 -2.53
N ILE A 333 7.86 -23.42 -2.03
CA ILE A 333 8.74 -23.41 -0.85
C ILE A 333 10.20 -23.45 -1.29
N ARG A 334 11.04 -22.55 -0.75
CA ARG A 334 12.48 -22.53 -1.00
C ARG A 334 13.22 -23.50 -0.09
N GLU A 335 14.43 -23.86 -0.50
CA GLU A 335 15.34 -24.64 0.34
C GLU A 335 15.52 -23.97 1.72
N GLY A 336 15.25 -24.74 2.78
CA GLY A 336 15.33 -24.29 4.18
C GLY A 336 14.07 -23.62 4.74
N GLU A 337 13.04 -23.36 3.92
CA GLU A 337 11.74 -22.89 4.43
C GLU A 337 10.91 -24.05 4.97
N SER A 338 10.38 -23.88 6.18
CA SER A 338 9.62 -24.90 6.92
C SER A 338 8.58 -24.25 7.83
N VAL A 339 7.37 -24.79 7.80
CA VAL A 339 6.28 -24.41 8.70
C VAL A 339 6.51 -24.97 10.11
N GLU A 340 7.12 -26.15 10.20
CA GLU A 340 7.49 -26.80 11.47
C GLU A 340 8.50 -25.93 12.23
N GLU A 341 9.55 -25.49 11.54
CA GLU A 341 10.56 -24.58 12.07
C GLU A 341 10.07 -23.13 12.21
N SER A 342 8.95 -22.77 11.54
CA SER A 342 8.39 -21.41 11.48
C SER A 342 9.37 -20.35 11.02
N ASN A 343 10.03 -20.67 9.93
CA ASN A 343 11.00 -19.79 9.30
C ASN A 343 10.53 -19.30 7.91
N VAL A 344 9.29 -19.59 7.50
CA VAL A 344 8.73 -19.12 6.22
C VAL A 344 8.73 -17.58 6.22
N PRO A 345 9.35 -16.93 5.23
CA PRO A 345 9.47 -15.48 5.20
C PRO A 345 8.13 -14.82 4.90
N LEU A 346 8.06 -13.51 5.20
CA LEU A 346 6.98 -12.67 4.68
C LEU A 346 7.11 -12.57 3.15
N PHE A 347 5.99 -12.51 2.45
CA PHE A 347 6.01 -12.24 1.02
C PHE A 347 5.97 -10.73 0.82
N THR A 348 7.08 -10.18 0.32
CA THR A 348 7.24 -8.76 0.07
C THR A 348 6.58 -8.37 -1.24
N ARG A 349 6.13 -7.12 -1.33
CA ARG A 349 5.57 -6.57 -2.56
C ARG A 349 6.59 -6.54 -3.70
N GLY A 350 7.88 -6.36 -3.38
CA GLY A 350 9.00 -6.38 -4.33
C GLY A 350 9.28 -7.75 -4.97
N ASN A 351 8.71 -8.83 -4.43
CA ASN A 351 8.97 -10.21 -4.83
C ASN A 351 7.70 -10.93 -5.34
N VAL A 352 6.68 -10.17 -5.73
CA VAL A 352 5.44 -10.72 -6.31
C VAL A 352 5.79 -11.50 -7.58
N GLY A 353 5.25 -12.72 -7.69
CA GLY A 353 5.53 -13.63 -8.81
C GLY A 353 6.66 -14.63 -8.55
N GLU A 354 7.38 -14.54 -7.43
CA GLU A 354 8.42 -15.53 -7.04
C GLU A 354 7.86 -16.76 -6.29
N ARG A 355 6.53 -16.89 -6.20
CA ARG A 355 5.81 -17.94 -5.47
C ARG A 355 4.65 -18.46 -6.34
N THR A 356 4.18 -19.66 -6.04
CA THR A 356 2.97 -20.21 -6.69
C THR A 356 1.75 -19.36 -6.37
N ALA A 357 0.71 -19.46 -7.22
CA ALA A 357 -0.54 -18.74 -7.02
C ALA A 357 -1.19 -19.11 -5.67
N GLU A 358 -1.12 -20.38 -5.28
CA GLU A 358 -1.66 -20.90 -4.03
C GLU A 358 -0.96 -20.30 -2.81
N ALA A 359 0.37 -20.15 -2.87
CA ALA A 359 1.13 -19.50 -1.81
C ALA A 359 0.81 -18.00 -1.72
N ALA A 360 0.68 -17.32 -2.87
CA ALA A 360 0.28 -15.91 -2.93
C ALA A 360 -1.14 -15.68 -2.38
N ASP A 361 -2.06 -16.59 -2.67
CA ASP A 361 -3.43 -16.56 -2.15
C ASP A 361 -3.47 -16.74 -0.63
N ASP A 362 -2.66 -17.65 -0.08
CA ASP A 362 -2.53 -17.82 1.36
C ASP A 362 -1.92 -16.59 2.06
N TRP A 363 -0.93 -15.95 1.44
CA TRP A 363 -0.39 -14.68 1.94
C TRP A 363 -1.47 -13.59 1.95
N MET A 364 -2.22 -13.44 0.86
CA MET A 364 -3.33 -12.48 0.79
C MET A 364 -4.43 -12.80 1.81
N ARG A 365 -4.74 -14.08 2.01
CA ARG A 365 -5.69 -14.56 3.02
C ARG A 365 -5.23 -14.21 4.43
N PHE A 366 -3.96 -14.42 4.76
CA PHE A 366 -3.40 -14.01 6.04
C PHE A 366 -3.50 -12.50 6.27
N LEU A 367 -3.14 -11.67 5.28
CA LEU A 367 -3.28 -10.22 5.38
C LEU A 367 -4.75 -9.81 5.58
N TRP A 368 -5.66 -10.42 4.83
CA TRP A 368 -7.10 -10.17 4.93
C TRP A 368 -7.66 -10.55 6.31
N GLU A 369 -7.31 -11.72 6.83
CA GLU A 369 -7.75 -12.18 8.15
C GLU A 369 -7.15 -11.33 9.29
N THR A 370 -5.89 -10.91 9.15
CA THR A 370 -5.23 -10.02 10.10
C THR A 370 -5.90 -8.65 10.12
N GLU A 371 -6.13 -8.06 8.94
CA GLU A 371 -6.81 -6.78 8.80
C GLU A 371 -8.27 -6.85 9.31
N ARG A 372 -8.99 -7.93 9.00
CA ARG A 372 -10.33 -8.19 9.53
C ARG A 372 -10.34 -8.26 11.05
N ALA A 373 -9.37 -8.94 11.65
CA ALA A 373 -9.28 -9.08 13.10
C ALA A 373 -9.15 -7.70 13.77
N TYR A 374 -8.34 -6.80 13.22
CA TYR A 374 -8.25 -5.40 13.68
C TYR A 374 -9.60 -4.67 13.58
N TRP A 375 -10.26 -4.69 12.42
CA TRP A 375 -11.53 -4.00 12.24
C TRP A 375 -12.61 -4.52 13.20
N GLN A 376 -12.70 -5.85 13.35
CA GLN A 376 -13.66 -6.50 14.24
C GLN A 376 -13.36 -6.22 15.72
N ARG A 377 -12.09 -6.18 16.12
CA ARG A 377 -11.68 -5.82 17.48
C ARG A 377 -12.13 -4.40 17.82
N MET A 378 -11.76 -3.42 16.99
CA MET A 378 -12.13 -2.02 17.21
C MET A 378 -13.66 -1.84 17.18
N TYR A 379 -14.35 -2.46 16.22
CA TYR A 379 -15.80 -2.35 16.10
C TYR A 379 -16.52 -2.91 17.34
N ARG A 380 -16.19 -4.12 17.81
CA ARG A 380 -16.78 -4.69 19.03
C ARG A 380 -16.45 -3.88 20.27
N TYR A 381 -15.21 -3.42 20.41
CA TYR A 381 -14.85 -2.56 21.52
C TYR A 381 -15.70 -1.28 21.55
N ILE A 382 -15.92 -0.64 20.41
CA ILE A 382 -16.72 0.59 20.30
C ILE A 382 -18.21 0.32 20.53
N LYS A 383 -18.77 -0.74 19.91
CA LYS A 383 -20.21 -1.04 19.97
C LYS A 383 -20.62 -1.74 21.27
N ASP A 384 -19.88 -2.78 21.65
CA ASP A 384 -20.25 -3.70 22.72
C ASP A 384 -19.67 -3.24 24.07
N ASP A 385 -18.38 -2.89 24.11
CA ASP A 385 -17.72 -2.54 25.38
C ASP A 385 -17.95 -1.07 25.78
N LEU A 386 -17.92 -0.14 24.83
CA LEU A 386 -18.21 1.28 25.08
C LEU A 386 -19.69 1.63 24.94
N GLY A 387 -20.48 0.85 24.18
CA GLY A 387 -21.92 1.05 24.02
C GLY A 387 -22.32 2.09 22.97
N VAL A 388 -21.45 2.45 22.01
CA VAL A 388 -21.73 3.51 21.02
C VAL A 388 -22.95 3.18 20.15
N ARG A 389 -23.92 4.10 20.16
CA ARG A 389 -25.16 3.97 19.38
C ARG A 389 -25.04 4.46 17.95
N ALA A 390 -24.15 5.42 17.69
CA ALA A 390 -23.88 5.92 16.35
C ALA A 390 -23.40 4.79 15.40
N PRO A 391 -23.68 4.91 14.10
CA PRO A 391 -23.00 4.12 13.08
C PRO A 391 -21.47 4.21 13.21
N VAL A 392 -20.82 3.05 13.25
CA VAL A 392 -19.36 2.92 13.24
C VAL A 392 -18.89 2.52 11.85
N VAL A 393 -17.96 3.30 11.31
CA VAL A 393 -17.32 3.07 10.00
C VAL A 393 -15.82 2.81 10.18
N GLY A 394 -15.23 2.11 9.22
CA GLY A 394 -13.83 1.72 9.22
C GLY A 394 -12.95 2.79 8.61
N THR A 395 -12.32 2.43 7.49
CA THR A 395 -11.65 3.32 6.54
C THR A 395 -12.47 3.41 5.25
N ILE A 396 -11.95 4.07 4.22
CA ILE A 396 -12.59 4.13 2.91
C ILE A 396 -12.34 2.88 2.07
N VAL A 397 -13.31 2.56 1.19
CA VAL A 397 -13.09 1.59 0.11
C VAL A 397 -12.01 2.11 -0.84
N GLY A 398 -10.91 1.37 -0.93
CA GLY A 398 -9.69 1.78 -1.62
C GLY A 398 -8.46 1.66 -0.71
N ASN A 399 -8.62 1.97 0.58
CA ASN A 399 -7.61 1.69 1.60
C ASN A 399 -7.87 0.36 2.31
N ALA A 400 -9.12 -0.11 2.33
CA ALA A 400 -9.45 -1.49 2.67
C ALA A 400 -10.35 -2.12 1.59
N PRO A 401 -10.33 -3.46 1.46
CA PRO A 401 -11.28 -4.20 0.64
C PRO A 401 -12.75 -3.88 1.00
N ALA A 402 -13.60 -3.74 -0.02
CA ALA A 402 -15.01 -3.42 0.17
C ALA A 402 -15.76 -4.46 1.03
N ASN A 403 -15.36 -5.73 0.96
CA ASN A 403 -15.95 -6.80 1.77
C ASN A 403 -15.63 -6.67 3.26
N LEU A 404 -14.46 -6.12 3.65
CA LEU A 404 -14.17 -5.81 5.05
C LEU A 404 -14.99 -4.62 5.54
N MET A 405 -15.07 -3.55 4.75
CA MET A 405 -15.86 -2.37 5.11
C MET A 405 -17.35 -2.69 5.20
N ALA A 406 -17.83 -3.64 4.40
CA ALA A 406 -19.19 -4.15 4.48
C ALA A 406 -19.52 -4.87 5.79
N GLU A 407 -18.55 -5.28 6.60
CA GLU A 407 -18.83 -5.91 7.90
C GLU A 407 -19.23 -4.89 8.98
N LEU A 408 -19.05 -3.59 8.72
CA LEU A 408 -19.34 -2.49 9.64
C LEU A 408 -20.73 -1.87 9.38
N ASP A 409 -21.09 -0.79 10.07
CA ASP A 409 -22.45 -0.21 10.01
C ASP A 409 -22.73 0.49 8.67
N ALA A 410 -21.71 1.11 8.08
CA ALA A 410 -21.79 1.79 6.78
C ALA A 410 -20.46 1.75 6.04
N VAL A 411 -20.49 1.99 4.73
CA VAL A 411 -19.32 1.98 3.85
C VAL A 411 -19.01 3.39 3.41
N ASP A 412 -17.78 3.86 3.65
CA ASP A 412 -17.34 5.20 3.28
C ASP A 412 -16.40 5.20 2.07
N THR A 413 -16.37 6.33 1.36
CA THR A 413 -15.51 6.56 0.20
C THR A 413 -15.10 8.02 0.07
N HIS A 414 -13.88 8.25 -0.39
CA HIS A 414 -13.42 9.59 -0.76
C HIS A 414 -13.26 9.69 -2.27
N ALA A 415 -13.49 10.89 -2.80
CA ALA A 415 -13.18 11.19 -4.19
C ALA A 415 -12.83 12.67 -4.40
N TYR A 416 -11.73 12.90 -5.11
CA TYR A 416 -11.28 14.23 -5.48
C TYR A 416 -11.22 14.33 -7.00
N TRP A 417 -11.98 15.26 -7.58
CA TRP A 417 -11.85 15.54 -9.01
C TRP A 417 -10.55 16.32 -9.24
N ARG A 418 -9.63 15.69 -9.99
CA ARG A 418 -8.29 16.21 -10.31
C ARG A 418 -7.52 16.66 -9.07
N HIS A 419 -7.23 15.69 -8.19
CA HIS A 419 -6.35 15.92 -7.05
C HIS A 419 -5.01 16.52 -7.51
N PRO A 420 -4.39 17.45 -6.76
CA PRO A 420 -3.10 18.02 -7.13
C PRO A 420 -2.05 16.94 -7.40
N SER A 421 -1.25 17.18 -8.44
CA SER A 421 -0.06 16.42 -8.78
C SER A 421 1.17 17.21 -8.30
N PHE A 422 2.13 16.51 -7.69
CA PHE A 422 3.34 17.09 -7.13
C PHE A 422 4.55 16.50 -7.87
N PRO A 423 5.01 17.11 -8.99
CA PRO A 423 5.99 16.48 -9.87
C PRO A 423 7.38 16.34 -9.26
N GLY A 424 7.77 17.25 -8.35
CA GLY A 424 9.05 17.17 -7.63
C GLY A 424 8.96 16.36 -6.33
N ARG A 425 8.36 16.96 -5.29
CA ARG A 425 8.30 16.40 -3.94
C ARG A 425 6.85 16.22 -3.50
N PRO A 426 6.47 15.09 -2.85
CA PRO A 426 5.13 14.91 -2.32
C PRO A 426 4.70 16.07 -1.42
N TRP A 427 3.50 16.62 -1.67
CA TRP A 427 2.89 17.72 -0.91
C TRP A 427 3.70 19.03 -0.94
N ASP A 428 4.50 19.28 -1.99
CA ASP A 428 5.18 20.55 -2.16
C ASP A 428 4.19 21.71 -2.37
N SER A 429 4.26 22.75 -1.53
CA SER A 429 3.39 23.92 -1.66
C SER A 429 3.74 24.82 -2.84
N ASP A 430 4.96 24.71 -3.37
CA ASP A 430 5.52 25.60 -4.37
C ASP A 430 5.59 24.94 -5.76
N ASP A 431 5.61 23.61 -5.82
CA ASP A 431 5.67 22.82 -7.07
C ASP A 431 4.55 21.79 -7.16
N TRP A 432 3.40 22.24 -7.65
CA TRP A 432 2.23 21.40 -7.87
C TRP A 432 1.38 21.92 -9.02
N THR A 433 0.62 21.01 -9.63
CA THR A 433 -0.32 21.31 -10.71
C THR A 433 -1.67 20.65 -10.45
N VAL A 434 -2.73 21.23 -11.01
CA VAL A 434 -4.08 20.65 -11.05
C VAL A 434 -4.56 20.72 -12.50
N ASP A 435 -5.05 19.59 -13.02
CA ASP A 435 -5.62 19.56 -14.36
C ASP A 435 -6.93 20.37 -14.41
N ASN A 436 -6.96 21.39 -15.26
CA ASN A 436 -8.12 22.26 -15.42
C ASN A 436 -9.13 21.70 -16.44
N VAL A 437 -9.84 20.64 -16.06
CA VAL A 437 -10.83 19.96 -16.91
C VAL A 437 -12.19 19.81 -16.21
N SER A 438 -13.26 19.90 -17.00
CA SER A 438 -14.65 19.72 -16.56
C SER A 438 -14.93 18.25 -16.28
N MET A 439 -15.66 17.92 -15.22
CA MET A 439 -16.13 16.55 -15.00
C MET A 439 -17.34 16.22 -15.87
N VAL A 440 -18.11 17.23 -16.30
CA VAL A 440 -19.33 17.05 -17.11
C VAL A 440 -19.02 16.54 -18.52
N THR A 441 -17.88 16.95 -19.09
CA THR A 441 -17.49 16.58 -20.47
C THR A 441 -16.51 15.42 -20.55
N GLU A 442 -16.03 14.90 -19.41
CA GLU A 442 -15.05 13.82 -19.35
C GLU A 442 -15.74 12.47 -19.12
N PRO A 443 -15.32 11.41 -19.84
CA PRO A 443 -15.89 10.08 -19.68
C PRO A 443 -15.42 9.43 -18.37
N GLY A 444 -16.35 9.00 -17.53
CA GLY A 444 -16.03 8.54 -16.19
C GLY A 444 -15.62 9.70 -15.27
N GLY A 445 -15.35 9.41 -14.00
CA GLY A 445 -14.93 10.46 -13.06
C GLY A 445 -15.19 10.11 -11.61
N ALA A 446 -15.00 11.11 -10.73
CA ALA A 446 -15.11 10.96 -9.29
C ALA A 446 -16.46 10.30 -8.89
N LEU A 447 -17.57 10.78 -9.46
CA LEU A 447 -18.91 10.25 -9.16
C LEU A 447 -19.11 8.80 -9.63
N ALA A 448 -18.64 8.44 -10.82
CA ALA A 448 -18.70 7.06 -11.29
C ALA A 448 -17.82 6.14 -10.44
N GLY A 449 -16.67 6.65 -9.97
CA GLY A 449 -15.80 5.96 -9.03
C GLY A 449 -16.47 5.69 -7.68
N LEU A 450 -17.17 6.69 -7.12
CA LEU A 450 -17.99 6.53 -5.90
C LEU A 450 -19.08 5.46 -6.11
N ALA A 451 -19.83 5.56 -7.21
CA ALA A 451 -20.92 4.62 -7.51
C ALA A 451 -20.45 3.16 -7.59
N LYS A 452 -19.25 2.90 -8.14
CA LYS A 452 -18.66 1.55 -8.25
C LYS A 452 -18.25 0.93 -6.91
N ARG A 453 -18.10 1.74 -5.86
CA ARG A 453 -17.66 1.30 -4.52
C ARG A 453 -18.82 1.10 -3.56
N ARG A 454 -20.07 1.31 -4.00
CA ARG A 454 -21.25 1.00 -3.21
C ARG A 454 -21.33 -0.49 -2.95
N VAL A 455 -21.66 -0.85 -1.70
CA VAL A 455 -21.92 -2.23 -1.32
C VAL A 455 -23.42 -2.43 -1.17
N GLU A 456 -23.94 -3.49 -1.79
CA GLU A 456 -25.36 -3.84 -1.70
C GLU A 456 -25.78 -4.06 -0.24
N GLY A 457 -26.94 -3.51 0.14
CA GLY A 457 -27.48 -3.65 1.49
C GLY A 457 -26.81 -2.81 2.57
N LYS A 458 -25.81 -1.96 2.22
CA LYS A 458 -25.12 -1.07 3.18
C LYS A 458 -25.36 0.41 2.87
N PRO A 459 -25.57 1.25 3.90
CA PRO A 459 -25.50 2.70 3.73
C PRO A 459 -24.14 3.09 3.14
N HIS A 460 -24.15 4.03 2.20
CA HIS A 460 -22.95 4.54 1.55
C HIS A 460 -22.72 6.00 1.95
N LEU A 461 -21.53 6.28 2.44
CA LEU A 461 -21.09 7.61 2.84
C LEU A 461 -20.02 8.10 1.87
N CYS A 462 -19.96 9.42 1.73
CA CYS A 462 -18.84 10.11 1.13
C CYS A 462 -18.43 11.24 2.07
N THR A 463 -17.51 10.94 3.00
CA THR A 463 -17.11 11.91 4.03
C THR A 463 -16.02 12.88 3.55
N GLU A 464 -15.45 12.66 2.37
CA GLU A 464 -14.58 13.62 1.67
C GLU A 464 -14.86 13.66 0.17
N TYR A 465 -15.19 14.85 -0.32
CA TYR A 465 -15.33 15.12 -1.73
C TYR A 465 -14.91 16.53 -2.04
N ASN A 466 -14.10 16.72 -3.10
CA ASN A 466 -13.77 18.06 -3.57
C ASN A 466 -13.43 18.10 -5.06
N HIS A 467 -13.56 19.27 -5.65
CA HIS A 467 -12.90 19.63 -6.91
C HIS A 467 -11.73 20.54 -6.56
N ALA A 468 -10.50 20.04 -6.68
CA ALA A 468 -9.33 20.76 -6.17
C ALA A 468 -9.14 22.10 -6.89
N ALA A 469 -8.75 23.12 -6.13
CA ALA A 469 -8.40 24.43 -6.67
C ALA A 469 -6.89 24.52 -6.98
N PRO A 470 -6.45 25.30 -8.00
CA PRO A 470 -7.29 26.07 -8.92
C PRO A 470 -7.87 25.19 -10.03
N ASN A 471 -9.20 25.27 -10.19
CA ASN A 471 -9.92 24.63 -11.30
C ASN A 471 -11.11 25.54 -11.67
N THR A 472 -11.15 25.99 -12.93
CA THR A 472 -12.22 26.86 -13.47
C THR A 472 -13.59 26.17 -13.40
N TYR A 473 -13.61 24.84 -13.37
CA TYR A 473 -14.81 24.00 -13.32
C TYR A 473 -15.21 23.59 -11.90
N SER A 474 -14.53 24.08 -10.85
CA SER A 474 -14.85 23.74 -9.45
C SER A 474 -16.30 24.05 -9.03
N ALA A 475 -16.97 24.96 -9.72
CA ALA A 475 -18.40 25.24 -9.52
C ALA A 475 -19.33 24.06 -9.87
N GLU A 476 -18.84 23.06 -10.61
CA GLU A 476 -19.57 21.82 -10.88
C GLU A 476 -19.75 20.95 -9.63
N ALA A 477 -18.80 21.00 -8.69
CA ALA A 477 -18.75 20.14 -7.52
C ALA A 477 -20.06 20.13 -6.69
N PRO A 478 -20.58 21.29 -6.20
CA PRO A 478 -21.78 21.29 -5.38
C PRO A 478 -23.03 20.84 -6.15
N LEU A 479 -23.14 21.18 -7.44
CA LEU A 479 -24.30 20.82 -8.27
C LEU A 479 -24.35 19.32 -8.55
N LEU A 480 -23.21 18.75 -8.94
CA LEU A 480 -23.10 17.33 -9.29
C LEU A 480 -23.21 16.44 -8.05
N LEU A 481 -22.63 16.84 -6.92
CA LEU A 481 -22.78 16.11 -5.67
C LEU A 481 -24.23 16.14 -5.18
N ALA A 482 -24.89 17.30 -5.23
CA ALA A 482 -26.30 17.40 -4.84
C ALA A 482 -27.21 16.54 -5.73
N ALA A 483 -26.94 16.48 -7.05
CA ALA A 483 -27.70 15.66 -7.98
C ALA A 483 -27.51 14.15 -7.76
N MET A 484 -26.35 13.72 -7.26
CA MET A 484 -26.07 12.30 -6.96
C MET A 484 -26.55 11.87 -5.56
N ALA A 485 -26.60 12.82 -4.61
CA ALA A 485 -27.03 12.56 -3.24
C ALA A 485 -28.56 12.61 -3.06
N ALA A 486 -29.27 13.27 -3.97
CA ALA A 486 -30.73 13.28 -4.07
C ALA A 486 -31.26 12.00 -4.74
#